data_AF-A0A935YZR0-F1
#
_entry.id   AF-A0A935YZR0-F1
#
_cell.length_a   1.000
_cell.length_b   1.000
_cell.length_c   1.000
_cell.angle_alpha   90.00
_cell.angle_beta   90.00
_cell.angle_gamma   90.00
#
_symmetry.space_group_name_H-M   'P 1'
#
loop_
_entity.id
_entity.type
_entity.pdbx_description
1 polymer ?
#
loop_
_entity_poly.entity_id
_entity_poly.type
_entity_poly.pdbx_seq_one_letter_code
_entity_poly.pdbx_strand_id
1 'polypeptide(L)'
;MRSMAASPPPPLASRLGAPRAILVGLLAGCHSVGQPAVDKGASAAGDSSSAVIEAGVARADRDAEARPDAAAAPELPWGTRARGPGPLYPIVDGMCIHGQVFRLENGAIFAYGMTQGPWSRGGATTAQIVGDEGLTPVADGGLGSAFDFWAPRAIGGTAPDKLWAIVDVSSRMVSASDFYTSGSKGSDWKLVLPSGAKFGDAGNMRTGSTPVLSLHAAGAYGPGRFLFAERADAVSERGEPSGRWSFRVLGEDGGWVRDAKVPGADLAQLATGNAFARLANGEVLGVADGQGATTLVRWSPTKAVRDLPLPAPSRGSVKLAAGSARAILELDGALFVYDGETLAPSKLNPRLSPGFSWAIAPDDTLYVVLPTKTWLEEKRGGEIHEEALPAAGALVGVDRGAFWIVAPGKGDRGSDALFRRDHGVWEPVPLPEPPFGNELRGPLHVEGVIAAAPDDVYVNVRRVEKGYGWKAPEPFRAIYRTKRPREVMRCRDTRDNGSTGRGLHPWPPAADATCKTPVVVLLADTTPKPPKDYPSLRAKLRGKQELGDTITFVSFDARGTSNLAALAPTVEKARALATFASKALDLRAEVVCGVPTPTRTFTYDVTKGTFAF
;
A
#
# COMPACT_ATOMS: atom_id res chain seq x y z
N MET A 1 63.01 10.00 -14.88
CA MET A 1 63.51 9.17 -16.00
C MET A 1 62.38 8.27 -16.49
N ARG A 2 62.12 8.28 -17.81
CA ARG A 2 61.33 7.33 -18.64
C ARG A 2 59.80 7.19 -18.44
N SER A 3 59.07 8.07 -19.15
CA SER A 3 58.15 7.85 -20.29
C SER A 3 57.44 6.51 -20.56
N MET A 4 56.22 6.67 -21.15
CA MET A 4 55.45 5.84 -22.10
C MET A 4 54.29 5.01 -21.50
N ALA A 5 53.13 4.82 -22.13
CA ALA A 5 52.40 5.45 -23.25
C ALA A 5 51.00 4.79 -23.26
N ALA A 6 49.96 5.50 -23.70
CA ALA A 6 48.64 4.94 -23.95
C ALA A 6 48.54 4.36 -25.38
N SER A 7 47.73 3.30 -25.59
CA SER A 7 46.99 2.92 -26.84
C SER A 7 46.28 1.54 -26.64
N PRO A 8 45.32 1.10 -27.50
CA PRO A 8 43.86 1.27 -27.40
C PRO A 8 43.11 -0.10 -27.32
N PRO A 9 41.76 -0.19 -27.28
CA PRO A 9 41.08 -1.49 -27.18
C PRO A 9 40.91 -2.17 -28.56
N PRO A 10 40.82 -3.52 -28.63
CA PRO A 10 40.46 -4.21 -29.86
C PRO A 10 38.93 -4.43 -30.00
N PRO A 11 38.43 -4.69 -31.23
CA PRO A 11 37.01 -4.53 -31.60
C PRO A 11 36.19 -5.84 -31.67
N LEU A 12 34.87 -5.64 -31.80
CA LEU A 12 33.77 -6.61 -31.96
C LEU A 12 33.95 -7.70 -33.03
N ALA A 13 33.50 -8.94 -32.75
CA ALA A 13 32.77 -9.77 -33.72
C ALA A 13 31.97 -10.93 -33.08
N SER A 14 30.76 -11.07 -33.59
CA SER A 14 29.72 -12.11 -33.49
C SER A 14 30.16 -13.59 -33.66
N ARG A 15 29.36 -14.53 -33.10
CA ARG A 15 28.72 -15.72 -33.74
C ARG A 15 28.12 -16.67 -32.67
N LEU A 16 26.79 -16.87 -32.67
CA LEU A 16 26.02 -18.05 -33.13
C LEU A 16 26.11 -19.31 -32.24
N GLY A 17 24.94 -19.84 -31.83
CA GLY A 17 24.74 -21.29 -31.60
C GLY A 17 23.95 -21.69 -30.34
N ALA A 18 22.65 -21.94 -30.49
CA ALA A 18 21.80 -22.68 -29.52
C ALA A 18 22.22 -24.19 -29.46
N PRO A 19 21.72 -25.08 -28.56
CA PRO A 19 20.29 -25.38 -28.41
C PRO A 19 19.75 -25.80 -27.02
N ARG A 20 18.41 -25.86 -27.00
CA ARG A 20 17.46 -26.54 -26.10
C ARG A 20 18.00 -27.77 -25.35
N ALA A 21 17.68 -27.86 -24.06
CA ALA A 21 17.47 -29.14 -23.37
C ALA A 21 16.04 -29.18 -22.82
N ILE A 22 15.31 -30.17 -23.32
CA ILE A 22 14.00 -30.65 -22.91
C ILE A 22 14.17 -31.42 -21.61
N LEU A 23 13.29 -31.23 -20.62
CA LEU A 23 13.02 -32.25 -19.62
C LEU A 23 11.52 -32.50 -19.54
N VAL A 24 11.15 -33.71 -19.95
CA VAL A 24 9.85 -34.36 -19.87
C VAL A 24 9.89 -35.34 -18.69
N GLY A 25 8.77 -35.46 -17.98
CA GLY A 25 8.45 -36.55 -17.05
C GLY A 25 8.15 -36.05 -15.63
N LEU A 26 7.13 -36.52 -14.91
CA LEU A 26 6.17 -37.59 -15.14
C LEU A 26 4.96 -37.39 -14.19
N LEU A 27 3.83 -37.99 -14.56
CA LEU A 27 2.52 -38.01 -13.88
C LEU A 27 2.47 -38.86 -12.60
N ALA A 28 1.65 -38.41 -11.63
CA ALA A 28 0.71 -39.17 -10.79
C ALA A 28 -0.05 -38.13 -9.93
N GLY A 29 -1.38 -38.08 -9.75
CA GLY A 29 -2.42 -39.09 -9.84
C GLY A 29 -3.20 -39.12 -8.51
N CYS A 30 -4.50 -38.75 -8.55
CA CYS A 30 -5.59 -39.09 -7.61
C CYS A 30 -5.75 -38.23 -6.33
N HIS A 31 -6.95 -37.90 -5.80
CA HIS A 31 -8.36 -38.21 -6.11
C HIS A 31 -9.28 -37.10 -5.52
N SER A 32 -10.50 -37.05 -6.05
CA SER A 32 -11.67 -36.26 -5.66
C SER A 32 -12.27 -36.59 -4.28
N VAL A 33 -13.21 -35.74 -3.82
CA VAL A 33 -14.40 -35.94 -2.95
C VAL A 33 -14.50 -34.73 -2.00
N GLY A 34 -15.61 -34.02 -1.77
CA GLY A 34 -17.00 -34.05 -2.22
C GLY A 34 -17.75 -32.93 -1.48
N GLN A 35 -18.69 -32.27 -2.14
CA GLN A 35 -19.67 -31.41 -1.46
C GLN A 35 -20.71 -32.26 -0.73
N PRO A 36 -21.42 -31.68 0.25
CA PRO A 36 -22.87 -31.71 0.16
C PRO A 36 -23.56 -30.34 0.34
N ALA A 37 -24.75 -30.31 -0.22
CA ALA A 37 -25.75 -29.25 -0.28
C ALA A 37 -26.41 -28.97 1.10
N VAL A 38 -26.70 -27.70 1.40
CA VAL A 38 -28.05 -27.09 1.50
C VAL A 38 -28.91 -27.60 2.65
N ASP A 39 -29.29 -26.70 3.55
CA ASP A 39 -30.66 -26.68 4.09
C ASP A 39 -31.18 -25.26 4.34
N LYS A 40 -32.46 -25.06 3.96
CA LYS A 40 -33.28 -23.86 4.12
C LYS A 40 -34.06 -23.95 5.44
N GLY A 41 -34.20 -22.82 6.13
CA GLY A 41 -35.19 -22.65 7.21
C GLY A 41 -35.60 -21.18 7.30
N ALA A 42 -36.90 -20.92 7.24
CA ALA A 42 -37.51 -19.61 7.03
C ALA A 42 -38.22 -19.06 8.30
N SER A 43 -38.62 -17.78 8.20
CA SER A 43 -39.67 -17.07 8.97
C SER A 43 -39.25 -16.50 10.34
N ALA A 44 -39.73 -15.35 10.83
CA ALA A 44 -40.62 -14.30 10.33
C ALA A 44 -40.53 -13.03 11.22
N ALA A 45 -40.84 -11.88 10.60
CA ALA A 45 -41.54 -10.67 11.05
C ALA A 45 -41.47 -10.15 12.52
N GLY A 46 -41.30 -8.83 12.62
CA GLY A 46 -41.66 -8.01 13.79
C GLY A 46 -41.46 -6.51 13.52
N ASP A 47 -42.55 -5.83 13.11
CA ASP A 47 -42.68 -4.37 12.97
C ASP A 47 -42.54 -3.63 14.32
N SER A 48 -42.06 -2.38 14.32
CA SER A 48 -42.79 -1.21 14.88
C SER A 48 -41.96 0.09 14.94
N SER A 49 -42.50 1.11 14.24
CA SER A 49 -42.69 2.54 14.62
C SER A 49 -41.56 3.44 15.15
N SER A 50 -41.22 4.42 14.30
CA SER A 50 -41.22 5.89 14.48
C SER A 50 -41.28 6.50 15.89
N ALA A 51 -40.34 7.41 16.18
CA ALA A 51 -40.57 8.59 17.02
C ALA A 51 -39.67 9.76 16.59
N VAL A 52 -40.33 10.88 16.29
CA VAL A 52 -39.79 12.21 16.04
C VAL A 52 -39.49 12.87 17.38
N ILE A 53 -38.32 13.52 17.53
CA ILE A 53 -38.13 14.60 18.50
C ILE A 53 -37.36 15.73 17.80
N GLU A 54 -38.09 16.80 17.49
CA GLU A 54 -37.54 18.13 17.30
C GLU A 54 -37.07 18.70 18.64
N ALA A 55 -35.85 19.24 18.68
CA ALA A 55 -35.47 20.28 19.62
C ALA A 55 -34.44 21.19 18.92
N GLY A 56 -34.85 22.42 18.63
CA GLY A 56 -34.04 23.41 17.94
C GLY A 56 -33.17 24.27 18.86
N VAL A 57 -32.45 25.17 18.17
CA VAL A 57 -31.72 26.37 18.63
C VAL A 57 -30.31 26.07 19.19
N ALA A 58 -29.19 26.62 18.69
CA ALA A 58 -28.96 27.97 18.17
C ALA A 58 -27.98 28.01 16.98
N ARG A 59 -28.27 28.94 16.04
CA ARG A 59 -27.32 29.44 15.03
C ARG A 59 -26.12 30.10 15.72
N ALA A 60 -24.92 29.76 15.27
CA ALA A 60 -23.76 30.63 15.36
C ALA A 60 -23.15 30.74 13.96
N ASP A 61 -23.14 31.96 13.45
CA ASP A 61 -22.57 32.35 12.17
C ASP A 61 -21.10 31.93 12.09
N ARG A 62 -20.79 31.12 11.08
CA ARG A 62 -19.44 31.05 10.52
C ARG A 62 -19.59 31.19 9.01
N ASP A 63 -19.34 32.41 8.55
CA ASP A 63 -18.94 32.69 7.18
C ASP A 63 -17.66 31.90 6.88
N ALA A 64 -17.84 30.64 6.50
CA ALA A 64 -16.89 29.97 5.64
C ALA A 64 -17.17 30.52 4.23
N GLU A 65 -16.35 31.46 3.77
CA GLU A 65 -16.32 31.83 2.36
C GLU A 65 -16.18 30.55 1.53
N ALA A 66 -17.31 30.14 0.95
CA ALA A 66 -17.35 29.14 -0.09
C ALA A 66 -16.49 29.68 -1.23
N ARG A 67 -15.31 29.06 -1.44
CA ARG A 67 -14.57 29.27 -2.68
C ARG A 67 -15.53 29.02 -3.83
N PRO A 68 -15.65 29.94 -4.80
CA PRO A 68 -16.61 29.82 -5.87
C PRO A 68 -16.38 28.51 -6.60
N ASP A 69 -17.49 27.79 -6.86
CA ASP A 69 -17.53 26.58 -7.65
C ASP A 69 -16.68 26.76 -8.90
N ALA A 70 -15.54 26.05 -8.95
CA ALA A 70 -14.86 25.85 -10.21
C ALA A 70 -15.84 25.10 -11.09
N ALA A 71 -16.41 25.79 -12.10
CA ALA A 71 -17.22 25.21 -13.15
C ALA A 71 -16.66 23.83 -13.51
N ALA A 72 -17.52 22.80 -13.47
CA ALA A 72 -17.10 21.41 -13.65
C ALA A 72 -16.19 21.31 -14.88
N ALA A 73 -14.89 21.13 -14.65
CA ALA A 73 -13.91 21.02 -15.71
C ALA A 73 -14.38 19.92 -16.68
N PRO A 74 -14.22 20.10 -18.00
CA PRO A 74 -14.68 19.11 -18.97
C PRO A 74 -14.14 17.72 -18.63
N GLU A 75 -14.98 16.70 -18.81
CA GLU A 75 -14.59 15.31 -18.59
C GLU A 75 -13.34 14.97 -19.40
N LEU A 76 -12.44 14.18 -18.82
CA LEU A 76 -11.26 13.70 -19.53
C LEU A 76 -11.71 12.72 -20.62
N PRO A 77 -11.27 12.87 -21.88
CA PRO A 77 -11.57 11.90 -22.93
C PRO A 77 -11.12 10.48 -22.54
N TRP A 78 -9.95 10.37 -21.93
CA TRP A 78 -9.41 9.14 -21.38
C TRP A 78 -8.67 9.43 -20.06
N GLY A 79 -9.27 9.04 -18.93
CA GLY A 79 -8.76 9.33 -17.59
C GLY A 79 -9.88 9.58 -16.59
N THR A 80 -9.54 9.69 -15.31
CA THR A 80 -10.52 9.91 -14.24
C THR A 80 -10.13 11.11 -13.39
N ARG A 81 -11.00 12.11 -13.34
CA ARG A 81 -10.90 13.18 -12.34
C ARG A 81 -11.44 12.67 -11.01
N ALA A 82 -10.85 13.11 -9.91
CA ALA A 82 -11.54 13.04 -8.62
C ALA A 82 -12.83 13.87 -8.71
N ARG A 83 -14.00 13.24 -8.53
CA ARG A 83 -15.33 13.86 -8.64
C ARG A 83 -15.89 14.23 -7.26
N GLY A 84 -16.80 15.21 -7.26
CA GLY A 84 -17.62 15.61 -6.11
C GLY A 84 -16.85 16.39 -5.03
N PRO A 85 -17.54 17.20 -4.21
CA PRO A 85 -17.00 17.65 -2.94
C PRO A 85 -17.00 16.46 -1.96
N GLY A 86 -15.93 16.29 -1.20
CA GLY A 86 -15.85 15.24 -0.19
C GLY A 86 -14.61 15.38 0.69
N PRO A 87 -14.59 14.72 1.86
CA PRO A 87 -13.45 14.75 2.76
C PRO A 87 -12.30 13.85 2.31
N LEU A 88 -12.55 12.95 1.34
CA LEU A 88 -11.59 11.99 0.82
C LEU A 88 -11.71 11.90 -0.71
N TYR A 89 -10.57 11.74 -1.38
CA TYR A 89 -10.47 11.59 -2.82
C TYR A 89 -9.56 10.41 -3.17
N PRO A 90 -9.97 9.51 -4.08
CA PRO A 90 -9.09 8.43 -4.52
C PRO A 90 -7.89 9.01 -5.28
N ILE A 91 -6.68 8.61 -4.93
CA ILE A 91 -5.45 8.96 -5.66
C ILE A 91 -4.94 7.78 -6.48
N VAL A 92 -5.20 6.55 -6.01
CA VAL A 92 -4.89 5.30 -6.69
C VAL A 92 -6.02 4.32 -6.46
N ASP A 93 -6.37 3.56 -7.50
CA ASP A 93 -7.28 2.42 -7.39
C ASP A 93 -6.91 1.30 -8.39
N GLY A 94 -7.12 0.05 -8.02
CA GLY A 94 -6.91 -1.13 -8.88
C GLY A 94 -6.24 -2.31 -8.17
N MET A 95 -5.51 -3.13 -8.95
CA MET A 95 -4.84 -4.36 -8.48
C MET A 95 -3.47 -4.10 -7.83
N CYS A 96 -3.35 -3.04 -7.03
CA CYS A 96 -2.17 -2.76 -6.22
C CYS A 96 -2.34 -3.39 -4.83
N ILE A 97 -2.45 -4.72 -4.81
CA ILE A 97 -2.65 -5.54 -3.60
C ILE A 97 -1.57 -5.31 -2.53
N HIS A 98 -0.45 -4.75 -2.96
CA HIS A 98 0.72 -4.41 -2.17
C HIS A 98 1.02 -2.89 -2.22
N GLY A 99 0.03 -2.04 -2.50
CA GLY A 99 0.20 -0.59 -2.50
C GLY A 99 0.35 -0.07 -1.07
N GLN A 100 1.39 0.71 -0.81
CA GLN A 100 1.67 1.34 0.48
C GLN A 100 2.01 2.82 0.30
N VAL A 101 1.67 3.62 1.31
CA VAL A 101 2.10 5.01 1.43
C VAL A 101 3.16 5.09 2.52
N PHE A 102 4.31 5.66 2.19
CA PHE A 102 5.39 5.94 3.10
C PHE A 102 5.42 7.42 3.42
N ARG A 103 5.45 7.75 4.70
CA ARG A 103 5.57 9.14 5.16
C ARG A 103 7.00 9.63 4.96
N LEU A 104 7.14 10.82 4.38
CA LEU A 104 8.38 11.59 4.33
C LEU A 104 8.33 12.74 5.35
N GLU A 105 9.47 13.38 5.59
CA GLU A 105 9.54 14.58 6.44
C GLU A 105 8.72 15.75 5.85
N ASN A 106 8.62 15.82 4.52
CA ASN A 106 7.95 16.90 3.79
C ASN A 106 6.87 16.44 2.80
N GLY A 107 6.36 15.21 2.93
CA GLY A 107 5.35 14.68 2.01
C GLY A 107 5.14 13.18 2.16
N ALA A 108 4.83 12.50 1.05
CA ALA A 108 4.65 11.07 1.02
C ALA A 108 5.15 10.45 -0.29
N ILE A 109 5.47 9.15 -0.24
CA ILE A 109 5.72 8.32 -1.41
C ILE A 109 4.69 7.20 -1.43
N PHE A 110 4.05 7.00 -2.57
CA PHE A 110 3.29 5.80 -2.85
C PHE A 110 4.18 4.78 -3.54
N ALA A 111 4.18 3.52 -3.07
CA ALA A 111 4.87 2.43 -3.77
C ALA A 111 3.97 1.19 -3.88
N TYR A 112 4.09 0.46 -4.98
CA TYR A 112 3.41 -0.83 -5.19
C TYR A 112 4.22 -1.74 -6.13
N GLY A 113 3.99 -3.05 -6.04
CA GLY A 113 4.71 -4.06 -6.83
C GLY A 113 5.36 -5.18 -6.00
N MET A 114 4.93 -5.38 -4.75
CA MET A 114 5.65 -6.27 -3.82
C MET A 114 5.60 -7.77 -4.18
N THR A 115 6.67 -8.47 -3.80
CA THR A 115 6.98 -9.88 -4.07
C THR A 115 6.62 -10.84 -2.92
N GLN A 116 5.80 -10.45 -1.94
CA GLN A 116 5.42 -11.35 -0.85
C GLN A 116 4.08 -12.05 -1.10
N GLY A 117 4.17 -13.29 -1.61
CA GLY A 117 3.06 -14.24 -1.67
C GLY A 117 3.25 -15.34 -2.73
N PRO A 118 2.51 -16.47 -2.64
CA PRO A 118 2.57 -17.57 -3.60
C PRO A 118 2.19 -17.19 -5.05
N TRP A 119 1.80 -15.94 -5.28
CA TRP A 119 1.30 -15.42 -6.56
C TRP A 119 2.21 -14.33 -7.19
N SER A 120 3.30 -13.91 -6.54
CA SER A 120 4.15 -12.81 -7.00
C SER A 120 5.49 -13.33 -7.53
N ARG A 121 5.54 -13.66 -8.83
CA ARG A 121 6.80 -13.95 -9.53
C ARG A 121 7.44 -12.61 -9.96
N GLY A 122 8.49 -12.21 -9.23
CA GLY A 122 9.49 -11.17 -9.52
C GLY A 122 9.01 -9.97 -10.34
N GLY A 123 8.82 -8.81 -9.68
CA GLY A 123 8.40 -7.57 -10.37
C GLY A 123 9.14 -6.32 -9.97
N ALA A 124 9.07 -5.32 -10.87
CA ALA A 124 9.58 -3.98 -10.64
C ALA A 124 8.65 -3.25 -9.66
N THR A 125 9.20 -2.72 -8.57
CA THR A 125 8.44 -1.81 -7.70
C THR A 125 8.25 -0.49 -8.42
N THR A 126 7.01 -0.01 -8.53
CA THR A 126 6.74 1.37 -8.92
C THR A 126 6.62 2.21 -7.65
N ALA A 127 7.46 3.23 -7.50
CA ALA A 127 7.37 4.20 -6.41
C ALA A 127 7.29 5.63 -6.95
N GLN A 128 6.43 6.47 -6.38
CA GLN A 128 6.16 7.83 -6.82
C GLN A 128 5.96 8.77 -5.63
N ILE A 129 6.58 9.94 -5.70
CA ILE A 129 6.27 11.03 -4.77
C ILE A 129 4.82 11.47 -5.00
N VAL A 130 4.07 11.62 -3.93
CA VAL A 130 2.73 12.20 -3.96
C VAL A 130 2.86 13.71 -3.86
N GLY A 131 2.65 14.41 -4.98
CA GLY A 131 2.61 15.88 -5.01
C GLY A 131 1.25 16.43 -4.58
N ASP A 132 1.12 17.76 -4.56
CA ASP A 132 -0.16 18.41 -4.22
C ASP A 132 -1.30 18.03 -5.18
N GLU A 133 -1.00 17.93 -6.47
CA GLU A 133 -1.95 17.48 -7.50
C GLU A 133 -2.14 15.95 -7.55
N GLY A 134 -1.59 15.21 -6.57
CA GLY A 134 -1.65 13.74 -6.53
C GLY A 134 -0.46 13.09 -7.21
N LEU A 135 -0.69 11.94 -7.83
CA LEU A 135 0.35 11.14 -8.47
C LEU A 135 0.49 11.51 -9.94
N THR A 136 1.72 11.78 -10.36
CA THR A 136 2.00 12.09 -11.77
C THR A 136 2.24 10.78 -12.53
N PRO A 137 1.61 10.56 -13.69
CA PRO A 137 1.91 9.39 -14.53
C PRO A 137 3.40 9.37 -14.93
N VAL A 138 4.15 8.28 -14.68
CA VAL A 138 5.59 8.20 -15.04
C VAL A 138 5.87 7.16 -16.12
N ALA A 139 6.26 7.58 -17.34
CA ALA A 139 6.48 6.73 -18.52
C ALA A 139 7.42 5.53 -18.26
N ASP A 140 8.43 5.71 -17.41
CA ASP A 140 9.56 4.79 -17.23
C ASP A 140 9.71 4.23 -15.80
N GLY A 141 8.63 4.05 -15.04
CA GLY A 141 8.67 3.25 -13.80
C GLY A 141 8.89 3.99 -12.47
N GLY A 142 8.61 5.29 -12.39
CA GLY A 142 8.68 6.04 -11.12
C GLY A 142 10.12 6.32 -10.67
N LEU A 143 10.41 6.15 -9.37
CA LEU A 143 11.78 6.12 -8.80
C LEU A 143 12.66 4.98 -9.39
N GLY A 144 12.19 4.30 -10.45
CA GLY A 144 12.99 3.58 -11.42
C GLY A 144 13.49 2.23 -10.92
N SER A 145 14.33 1.61 -11.76
CA SER A 145 14.94 0.28 -11.58
C SER A 145 15.73 0.06 -10.29
N ALA A 146 15.83 1.07 -9.43
CA ALA A 146 16.48 1.02 -8.12
C ALA A 146 15.90 -0.09 -7.21
N PHE A 147 14.64 -0.45 -7.43
CA PHE A 147 13.92 -1.50 -6.71
C PHE A 147 13.48 -2.64 -7.62
N ASP A 148 14.09 -2.79 -8.79
CA ASP A 148 13.79 -3.94 -9.64
C ASP A 148 14.11 -5.22 -8.86
N PHE A 149 13.16 -6.17 -8.85
CA PHE A 149 13.19 -7.47 -8.16
C PHE A 149 12.73 -7.51 -6.69
N TRP A 150 12.85 -6.43 -5.91
CA TRP A 150 12.62 -6.46 -4.46
C TRP A 150 11.79 -5.28 -3.93
N ALA A 151 10.96 -5.55 -2.93
CA ALA A 151 10.08 -4.55 -2.35
C ALA A 151 10.80 -3.70 -1.29
N PRO A 152 10.61 -2.36 -1.29
CA PRO A 152 11.05 -1.55 -0.17
C PRO A 152 10.24 -1.90 1.08
N ARG A 153 10.93 -2.23 2.16
CA ARG A 153 10.35 -2.42 3.50
C ARG A 153 10.11 -1.07 4.19
N ALA A 154 10.97 -0.09 3.91
CA ALA A 154 10.87 1.26 4.47
C ALA A 154 11.42 2.27 3.47
N ILE A 155 10.78 3.44 3.40
CA ILE A 155 11.24 4.61 2.65
C ILE A 155 11.09 5.81 3.56
N GLY A 156 12.06 6.71 3.56
CA GLY A 156 11.99 7.97 4.31
C GLY A 156 12.91 9.04 3.75
N GLY A 157 13.02 10.15 4.48
CA GLY A 157 13.81 11.31 4.08
C GLY A 157 12.96 12.53 3.68
N THR A 158 13.57 13.44 2.94
CA THR A 158 12.99 14.68 2.41
C THR A 158 13.04 14.64 0.88
N ALA A 159 11.89 14.68 0.22
CA ALA A 159 11.81 14.77 -1.24
C ALA A 159 12.04 16.21 -1.75
N PRO A 160 12.52 16.43 -2.98
CA PRO A 160 13.04 15.44 -3.88
C PRO A 160 14.48 15.01 -3.55
N ASP A 161 15.21 15.73 -2.71
CA ASP A 161 16.68 15.68 -2.76
C ASP A 161 17.33 14.58 -1.91
N LYS A 162 16.67 14.12 -0.85
CA LYS A 162 17.28 13.30 0.22
C LYS A 162 16.35 12.18 0.65
N LEU A 163 16.27 11.13 -0.15
CA LEU A 163 15.51 9.93 0.11
C LEU A 163 16.43 8.78 0.49
N TRP A 164 15.91 7.89 1.32
CA TRP A 164 16.52 6.60 1.60
C TRP A 164 15.47 5.49 1.54
N ALA A 165 15.93 4.27 1.24
CA ALA A 165 15.08 3.10 1.20
C ALA A 165 15.82 1.87 1.72
N ILE A 166 15.11 1.03 2.47
CA ILE A 166 15.54 -0.32 2.86
C ILE A 166 14.75 -1.30 2.02
N VAL A 167 15.46 -2.22 1.36
CA VAL A 167 14.88 -3.19 0.44
C VAL A 167 15.27 -4.59 0.90
N ASP A 168 14.28 -5.45 1.12
CA ASP A 168 14.56 -6.83 1.53
C ASP A 168 14.96 -7.67 0.32
N VAL A 169 16.18 -8.20 0.35
CA VAL A 169 16.74 -9.07 -0.68
C VAL A 169 16.70 -10.51 -0.16
N SER A 170 15.72 -11.28 -0.62
CA SER A 170 15.53 -12.67 -0.20
C SER A 170 15.75 -13.65 -1.34
N SER A 171 16.81 -14.47 -1.28
CA SER A 171 16.97 -15.63 -2.16
C SER A 171 16.60 -16.92 -1.42
N ARG A 172 16.53 -18.06 -2.14
CA ARG A 172 16.32 -19.38 -1.52
C ARG A 172 17.35 -19.76 -0.45
N MET A 173 18.46 -19.03 -0.32
CA MET A 173 19.56 -19.35 0.58
C MET A 173 19.94 -18.24 1.57
N VAL A 174 19.49 -16.99 1.38
CA VAL A 174 19.90 -15.83 2.19
C VAL A 174 18.78 -14.78 2.24
N SER A 175 18.57 -14.16 3.40
CA SER A 175 17.80 -12.93 3.58
C SER A 175 18.74 -11.80 4.01
N ALA A 176 18.78 -10.72 3.24
CA ALA A 176 19.59 -9.53 3.53
C ALA A 176 18.76 -8.26 3.29
N SER A 177 19.30 -7.10 3.68
CA SER A 177 18.71 -5.80 3.32
C SER A 177 19.70 -4.97 2.52
N ASP A 178 19.26 -4.48 1.36
CA ASP A 178 19.95 -3.42 0.64
C ASP A 178 19.48 -2.06 1.15
N PHE A 179 20.43 -1.13 1.24
CA PHE A 179 20.15 0.25 1.64
C PHE A 179 20.53 1.20 0.51
N TYR A 180 19.58 2.02 0.09
CA TYR A 180 19.78 2.98 -0.98
C TYR A 180 19.58 4.40 -0.47
N THR A 181 20.37 5.34 -1.00
CA THR A 181 20.19 6.78 -0.76
C THR A 181 20.23 7.52 -2.09
N SER A 182 19.42 8.58 -2.23
CA SER A 182 19.31 9.33 -3.49
C SER A 182 18.54 10.63 -3.36
N GLY A 183 18.46 11.37 -4.46
CA GLY A 183 17.33 12.23 -4.76
C GLY A 183 16.17 11.51 -5.48
N SER A 184 15.22 12.26 -6.03
CA SER A 184 13.94 11.76 -6.54
C SER A 184 13.98 11.18 -7.95
N LYS A 185 15.15 11.10 -8.57
CA LYS A 185 15.32 10.50 -9.90
C LYS A 185 15.85 9.09 -9.74
N GLY A 186 15.22 8.14 -10.41
CA GLY A 186 15.58 6.72 -10.32
C GLY A 186 17.04 6.40 -10.71
N SER A 187 17.60 7.17 -11.65
CA SER A 187 19.01 7.07 -12.06
C SER A 187 20.01 7.44 -10.96
N ASP A 188 19.57 8.21 -9.97
CA ASP A 188 20.46 8.82 -8.99
C ASP A 188 20.61 7.94 -7.74
N TRP A 189 19.80 6.86 -7.63
CA TRP A 189 19.79 5.98 -6.48
C TRP A 189 21.06 5.15 -6.42
N LYS A 190 21.83 5.39 -5.36
CA LYS A 190 23.08 4.68 -5.09
C LYS A 190 22.84 3.69 -3.97
N LEU A 191 23.23 2.44 -4.21
CA LEU A 191 23.36 1.44 -3.17
C LEU A 191 24.47 1.90 -2.21
N VAL A 192 24.13 2.11 -0.95
CA VAL A 192 25.06 2.47 0.11
C VAL A 192 25.26 1.25 0.99
N LEU A 193 26.28 0.46 0.67
CA LEU A 193 26.64 -0.70 1.47
C LEU A 193 27.38 -0.25 2.73
N PRO A 194 27.02 -0.78 3.91
CA PRO A 194 27.81 -0.53 5.11
C PRO A 194 29.24 -1.07 4.90
N SER A 195 30.25 -0.25 5.18
CA SER A 195 31.69 -0.61 5.24
C SER A 195 32.47 -0.94 3.95
N GLY A 196 32.01 -0.54 2.76
CA GLY A 196 32.85 -0.54 1.55
C GLY A 196 32.73 -1.78 0.64
N ALA A 197 31.66 -2.56 0.79
CA ALA A 197 31.28 -3.57 -0.19
C ALA A 197 30.88 -2.91 -1.54
N LYS A 198 30.98 -3.64 -2.65
CA LYS A 198 30.72 -3.12 -4.01
C LYS A 198 29.41 -3.65 -4.60
N PHE A 199 28.86 -2.90 -5.55
CA PHE A 199 27.70 -3.32 -6.33
C PHE A 199 28.00 -4.66 -7.03
N GLY A 200 27.15 -5.66 -6.80
CA GLY A 200 27.41 -7.05 -7.18
C GLY A 200 27.72 -7.96 -5.99
N ASP A 201 28.26 -7.45 -4.89
CA ASP A 201 28.49 -8.25 -3.67
C ASP A 201 27.18 -8.53 -2.92
N ALA A 202 26.20 -7.61 -2.95
CA ALA A 202 24.88 -7.83 -2.36
C ALA A 202 24.06 -8.91 -3.08
N GLY A 203 24.16 -8.97 -4.41
CA GLY A 203 23.61 -10.05 -5.24
C GLY A 203 24.47 -11.32 -5.27
N ASN A 204 25.78 -11.18 -5.01
CA ASN A 204 26.78 -12.25 -4.95
C ASN A 204 27.35 -12.47 -3.54
N MET A 205 26.57 -12.33 -2.45
CA MET A 205 26.94 -12.85 -1.12
C MET A 205 26.98 -14.40 -1.11
N ARG A 206 27.22 -15.00 -2.28
CA ARG A 206 27.41 -16.41 -2.57
C ARG A 206 28.83 -16.90 -2.33
N THR A 207 29.83 -16.05 -2.14
CA THR A 207 31.22 -16.51 -2.02
C THR A 207 32.09 -15.58 -1.15
N GLY A 208 32.14 -15.80 0.16
CA GLY A 208 33.21 -15.22 1.00
C GLY A 208 32.82 -14.89 2.45
N SER A 209 33.84 -14.64 3.28
CA SER A 209 33.82 -14.34 4.71
C SER A 209 33.21 -12.97 5.09
N THR A 210 32.40 -12.37 4.23
CA THR A 210 31.78 -11.05 4.48
C THR A 210 30.41 -11.24 5.17
N PRO A 211 30.12 -10.55 6.29
CA PRO A 211 28.89 -10.76 7.03
C PRO A 211 27.65 -10.30 6.25
N VAL A 212 26.55 -11.04 6.38
CA VAL A 212 25.24 -10.65 5.82
C VAL A 212 24.67 -9.53 6.68
N LEU A 213 24.26 -8.43 6.05
CA LEU A 213 23.74 -7.26 6.75
C LEU A 213 22.23 -7.16 6.58
N SER A 214 21.52 -6.93 7.68
CA SER A 214 20.09 -6.56 7.70
C SER A 214 19.94 -5.20 8.38
N LEU A 215 19.11 -4.33 7.82
CA LEU A 215 18.87 -2.99 8.33
C LEU A 215 17.38 -2.79 8.66
N HIS A 216 17.12 -2.12 9.76
CA HIS A 216 15.78 -1.81 10.24
C HIS A 216 15.69 -0.32 10.56
N ALA A 217 14.70 0.37 10.00
CA ALA A 217 14.46 1.78 10.30
C ALA A 217 13.94 1.90 11.75
N ALA A 218 14.70 2.62 12.59
CA ALA A 218 14.39 2.84 14.00
C ALA A 218 13.85 4.27 14.27
N GLY A 219 13.53 5.01 13.20
CA GLY A 219 12.93 6.34 13.25
C GLY A 219 13.92 7.49 13.05
N ALA A 220 13.45 8.72 13.25
CA ALA A 220 14.30 9.91 13.20
C ALA A 220 15.33 9.90 14.35
N TYR A 221 16.54 10.39 14.11
CA TYR A 221 17.57 10.64 15.12
C TYR A 221 17.63 12.13 15.52
N GLY A 222 17.22 12.99 14.60
CA GLY A 222 17.13 14.45 14.70
C GLY A 222 16.59 14.99 13.37
N PRO A 223 16.48 16.33 13.21
CA PRO A 223 16.10 16.91 11.93
C PRO A 223 16.99 16.40 10.79
N GLY A 224 16.40 15.78 9.75
CA GLY A 224 17.15 15.27 8.60
C GLY A 224 18.11 14.11 8.88
N ARG A 225 18.08 13.52 10.08
CA ARG A 225 18.95 12.40 10.48
C ARG A 225 18.11 11.20 10.89
N PHE A 226 18.56 10.01 10.56
CA PHE A 226 17.79 8.78 10.77
C PHE A 226 18.59 7.71 11.51
N LEU A 227 17.95 7.02 12.44
CA LEU A 227 18.53 5.92 13.21
C LEU A 227 18.13 4.58 12.57
N PHE A 228 19.10 3.69 12.42
CA PHE A 228 18.90 2.34 11.88
C PHE A 228 19.49 1.31 12.81
N ALA A 229 18.77 0.24 13.09
CA ALA A 229 19.34 -0.96 13.68
C ALA A 229 19.92 -1.85 12.58
N GLU A 230 21.17 -2.27 12.78
CA GLU A 230 21.92 -3.13 11.88
C GLU A 230 22.16 -4.47 12.57
N ARG A 231 21.90 -5.55 11.84
CA ARG A 231 22.33 -6.90 12.17
C ARG A 231 23.42 -7.32 11.20
N ALA A 232 24.57 -7.73 11.71
CA ALA A 232 25.64 -8.32 10.93
C ALA A 232 25.78 -9.80 11.28
N ASP A 233 25.40 -10.69 10.37
CA ASP A 233 25.56 -12.13 10.52
C ASP A 233 26.92 -12.57 9.95
N ALA A 234 27.85 -12.94 10.81
CA ALA A 234 29.09 -13.60 10.41
C ALA A 234 28.90 -15.12 10.43
N VAL A 235 29.41 -15.82 9.41
CA VAL A 235 29.55 -17.28 9.43
C VAL A 235 30.82 -17.60 10.22
N SER A 236 30.69 -18.22 11.39
CA SER A 236 31.86 -18.69 12.15
C SER A 236 32.63 -19.76 11.37
N GLU A 237 33.89 -20.03 11.74
CA GLU A 237 34.70 -21.12 11.15
C GLU A 237 34.03 -22.51 11.28
N ARG A 238 33.02 -22.66 12.15
CA ARG A 238 32.23 -23.88 12.35
C ARG A 238 30.90 -23.89 11.57
N GLY A 239 30.61 -22.86 10.79
CA GLY A 239 29.36 -22.72 10.03
C GLY A 239 28.16 -22.21 10.84
N GLU A 240 28.35 -21.83 12.11
CA GLU A 240 27.29 -21.26 12.94
C GLU A 240 27.14 -19.74 12.65
N PRO A 241 25.92 -19.24 12.40
CA PRO A 241 25.66 -17.81 12.28
C PRO A 241 25.84 -17.11 13.64
N SER A 242 26.70 -16.09 13.69
CA SER A 242 26.77 -15.17 14.84
C SER A 242 26.29 -13.78 14.39
N GLY A 243 25.10 -13.40 14.85
CA GLY A 243 24.50 -12.10 14.55
C GLY A 243 24.96 -11.04 15.56
N ARG A 244 25.65 -10.00 15.10
CA ARG A 244 26.00 -8.82 15.90
C ARG A 244 25.04 -7.68 15.61
N TRP A 245 24.39 -7.16 16.64
CA TRP A 245 23.49 -6.02 16.54
C TRP A 245 24.21 -4.70 16.87
N SER A 246 23.85 -3.64 16.16
CA SER A 246 24.32 -2.28 16.44
C SER A 246 23.37 -1.22 15.88
N PHE A 247 23.56 0.04 16.25
CA PHE A 247 22.86 1.16 15.64
C PHE A 247 23.79 1.98 14.74
N ARG A 248 23.23 2.51 13.66
CA ARG A 248 23.88 3.50 12.78
C ARG A 248 23.00 4.72 12.59
N VAL A 249 23.64 5.86 12.36
CA VAL A 249 22.95 7.11 12.06
C VAL A 249 23.28 7.54 10.64
N LEU A 250 22.24 7.75 9.84
CA LEU A 250 22.36 8.45 8.56
C LEU A 250 22.32 9.96 8.83
N GLY A 251 23.33 10.65 8.32
CA GLY A 251 23.47 12.10 8.40
C GLY A 251 22.57 12.83 7.41
N GLU A 252 22.49 14.15 7.58
CA GLU A 252 21.73 15.05 6.69
C GLU A 252 22.30 15.09 5.26
N ASP A 253 23.55 14.68 5.09
CA ASP A 253 24.25 14.57 3.81
C ASP A 253 24.02 13.22 3.11
N GLY A 254 23.23 12.31 3.72
CA GLY A 254 23.02 10.95 3.23
C GLY A 254 24.20 10.01 3.52
N GLY A 255 25.21 10.46 4.26
CA GLY A 255 26.36 9.65 4.69
C GLY A 255 26.14 8.99 6.05
N TRP A 256 26.84 7.88 6.31
CA TRP A 256 26.88 7.28 7.65
C TRP A 256 27.72 8.14 8.60
N VAL A 257 27.15 8.51 9.74
CA VAL A 257 27.86 9.28 10.77
C VAL A 257 28.77 8.33 11.57
N ARG A 258 30.09 8.57 11.52
CA ARG A 258 31.10 7.67 12.10
C ARG A 258 31.04 7.59 13.62
N ASP A 259 30.91 8.73 14.29
CA ASP A 259 31.01 8.84 15.76
C ASP A 259 29.67 9.26 16.39
N ALA A 260 28.57 8.70 15.90
CA ALA A 260 27.25 8.98 16.46
C ALA A 260 27.08 8.33 17.84
N LYS A 261 26.57 9.10 18.81
CA LYS A 261 26.15 8.57 20.11
C LYS A 261 24.86 7.77 19.92
N VAL A 262 24.92 6.45 20.06
CA VAL A 262 23.79 5.54 19.77
C VAL A 262 23.52 4.58 20.93
N PRO A 263 22.32 3.96 20.98
CA PRO A 263 22.03 2.92 21.95
C PRO A 263 22.89 1.65 21.78
N GLY A 264 22.83 0.77 22.78
CA GLY A 264 23.56 -0.51 22.79
C GLY A 264 23.01 -1.55 21.81
N ALA A 265 23.74 -2.66 21.68
CA ALA A 265 23.41 -3.79 20.80
C ALA A 265 22.12 -4.52 21.23
N ASP A 266 21.84 -4.54 22.52
CA ASP A 266 20.60 -5.04 23.13
C ASP A 266 19.38 -4.32 22.55
N LEU A 267 19.35 -2.98 22.56
CA LEU A 267 18.26 -2.21 21.97
C LEU A 267 18.17 -2.35 20.44
N ALA A 268 19.31 -2.55 19.78
CA ALA A 268 19.33 -2.74 18.32
C ALA A 268 18.62 -4.02 17.90
N GLN A 269 18.75 -5.09 18.69
CA GLN A 269 18.00 -6.33 18.48
C GLN A 269 16.47 -6.11 18.55
N LEU A 270 16.04 -5.21 19.43
CA LEU A 270 14.62 -4.95 19.71
C LEU A 270 13.96 -4.02 18.69
N ALA A 271 14.75 -3.21 17.97
CA ALA A 271 14.28 -2.26 16.96
C ALA A 271 13.71 -2.91 15.67
N THR A 272 13.49 -4.22 15.67
CA THR A 272 13.04 -4.98 14.50
C THR A 272 11.53 -5.21 14.45
N GLY A 273 10.79 -4.86 15.52
CA GLY A 273 9.35 -5.12 15.68
C GLY A 273 8.61 -4.06 16.51
N ASN A 274 7.43 -4.43 17.01
CA ASN A 274 6.51 -3.52 17.72
C ASN A 274 6.92 -3.22 19.18
N ALA A 275 8.02 -3.78 19.65
CA ALA A 275 8.48 -3.67 21.03
C ALA A 275 9.58 -2.60 21.22
N PHE A 276 9.64 -1.62 20.32
CA PHE A 276 10.63 -0.54 20.32
C PHE A 276 9.96 0.81 20.11
N ALA A 277 10.37 1.83 20.86
CA ALA A 277 9.88 3.18 20.68
C ALA A 277 10.96 4.23 20.98
N ARG A 278 10.79 5.41 20.39
CA ARG A 278 11.64 6.57 20.61
C ARG A 278 10.80 7.78 21.01
N LEU A 279 11.20 8.45 22.07
CA LEU A 279 10.60 9.68 22.56
C LEU A 279 11.14 10.90 21.80
N ALA A 280 10.43 12.03 21.84
CA ALA A 280 10.86 13.26 21.15
C ALA A 280 12.19 13.80 21.68
N ASN A 281 12.52 13.56 22.95
CA ASN A 281 13.80 13.91 23.56
C ASN A 281 14.98 13.02 23.09
N GLY A 282 14.73 12.04 22.22
CA GLY A 282 15.72 11.13 21.68
C GLY A 282 15.99 9.89 22.54
N GLU A 283 15.33 9.74 23.68
CA GLU A 283 15.36 8.52 24.48
C GLU A 283 14.74 7.35 23.72
N VAL A 284 15.34 6.18 23.87
CA VAL A 284 14.99 4.95 23.18
C VAL A 284 14.64 3.89 24.21
N LEU A 285 13.55 3.17 23.95
CA LEU A 285 13.00 2.15 24.81
C LEU A 285 12.80 0.86 24.01
N GLY A 286 13.04 -0.29 24.65
CA GLY A 286 12.79 -1.58 24.04
C GLY A 286 12.44 -2.66 25.05
N VAL A 287 11.61 -3.62 24.63
CA VAL A 287 11.32 -4.84 25.37
C VAL A 287 11.61 -6.04 24.48
N ALA A 288 12.22 -7.10 25.03
CA ALA A 288 12.40 -8.35 24.30
C ALA A 288 11.06 -8.91 23.84
N ASP A 289 10.93 -9.19 22.54
CA ASP A 289 9.72 -9.80 21.99
C ASP A 289 9.70 -11.31 22.29
N GLY A 290 8.52 -11.85 22.59
CA GLY A 290 8.33 -13.25 22.99
C GLY A 290 8.21 -13.47 24.51
N GLN A 291 8.12 -14.74 24.91
CA GLN A 291 7.86 -15.12 26.30
C GLN A 291 9.09 -14.93 27.20
N GLY A 292 8.88 -14.38 28.39
CA GLY A 292 9.89 -14.32 29.45
C GLY A 292 10.73 -13.04 29.49
N ALA A 293 10.39 -12.00 28.72
CA ALA A 293 11.01 -10.69 28.88
C ALA A 293 10.70 -10.13 30.27
N THR A 294 11.72 -9.62 30.97
CA THR A 294 11.59 -9.16 32.36
C THR A 294 11.98 -7.70 32.55
N THR A 295 12.48 -7.03 31.52
CA THR A 295 13.00 -5.66 31.60
C THR A 295 12.55 -4.80 30.42
N LEU A 296 12.30 -3.53 30.72
CA LEU A 296 12.25 -2.44 29.76
C LEU A 296 13.66 -1.85 29.67
N VAL A 297 14.33 -2.14 28.55
CA VAL A 297 15.67 -1.66 28.25
C VAL A 297 15.58 -0.19 27.82
N ARG A 298 16.47 0.66 28.33
CA ARG A 298 16.42 2.10 28.07
C ARG A 298 17.77 2.67 27.69
N TRP A 299 17.74 3.69 26.85
CA TRP A 299 18.91 4.49 26.53
C TRP A 299 18.54 5.94 26.28
N SER A 300 19.34 6.88 26.80
CA SER A 300 19.15 8.31 26.58
C SER A 300 20.42 8.97 26.04
N PRO A 301 20.29 9.89 25.05
CA PRO A 301 21.43 10.65 24.55
C PRO A 301 21.90 11.72 25.53
N THR A 302 21.06 12.16 26.47
CA THR A 302 21.31 13.33 27.33
C THR A 302 21.60 12.99 28.78
N LYS A 303 21.13 11.84 29.28
CA LYS A 303 21.31 11.42 30.68
C LYS A 303 21.64 9.93 30.80
N ALA A 304 22.25 9.54 31.91
CA ALA A 304 22.33 8.13 32.27
C ALA A 304 20.95 7.61 32.68
N VAL A 305 20.56 6.45 32.16
CA VAL A 305 19.32 5.75 32.50
C VAL A 305 19.64 4.31 32.88
N ARG A 306 18.80 3.69 33.70
CA ARG A 306 18.90 2.27 34.07
C ARG A 306 17.73 1.51 33.47
N ASP A 307 17.84 0.23 33.21
CA ASP A 307 16.66 -0.54 32.79
C ASP A 307 15.62 -0.61 33.91
N LEU A 308 14.36 -0.74 33.54
CA LEU A 308 13.26 -0.91 34.50
C LEU A 308 12.78 -2.35 34.50
N PRO A 309 12.45 -2.92 35.67
CA PRO A 309 11.80 -4.22 35.71
C PRO A 309 10.40 -4.12 35.10
N LEU A 310 10.01 -5.16 34.36
CA LEU A 310 8.62 -5.34 33.98
C LEU A 310 7.81 -5.81 35.19
N PRO A 311 6.52 -5.44 35.29
CA PRO A 311 5.62 -5.87 36.35
C PRO A 311 5.49 -7.39 36.46
N ALA A 312 5.57 -8.08 35.33
CA ALA A 312 5.61 -9.53 35.21
C ALA A 312 6.40 -9.92 33.95
N PRO A 313 6.91 -11.17 33.87
CA PRO A 313 7.46 -11.68 32.64
C PRO A 313 6.40 -11.69 31.52
N SER A 314 6.77 -11.27 30.31
CA SER A 314 5.86 -11.31 29.15
C SER A 314 5.39 -12.73 28.86
N ARG A 315 4.11 -12.90 28.53
CA ARG A 315 3.54 -14.20 28.13
C ARG A 315 3.21 -14.28 26.63
N GLY A 316 3.30 -13.17 25.92
CA GLY A 316 2.99 -13.11 24.49
C GLY A 316 3.59 -11.89 23.80
N SER A 317 2.80 -11.31 22.89
CA SER A 317 3.19 -10.13 22.10
C SER A 317 3.31 -8.88 22.96
N VAL A 318 4.38 -8.13 22.75
CA VAL A 318 4.60 -6.82 23.36
C VAL A 318 4.38 -5.72 22.33
N LYS A 319 3.69 -4.65 22.71
CA LYS A 319 3.55 -3.45 21.89
C LYS A 319 4.01 -2.23 22.67
N LEU A 320 4.86 -1.42 22.06
CA LEU A 320 5.42 -0.22 22.64
C LEU A 320 5.24 0.94 21.66
N ALA A 321 4.71 2.06 22.14
CA ALA A 321 4.61 3.30 21.37
C ALA A 321 4.91 4.50 22.26
N ALA A 322 5.47 5.56 21.68
CA ALA A 322 5.86 6.76 22.42
C ALA A 322 5.14 8.01 21.88
N GLY A 323 4.79 8.89 22.81
CA GLY A 323 4.48 10.29 22.56
C GLY A 323 5.75 11.15 22.59
N SER A 324 5.63 12.38 23.04
CA SER A 324 6.77 13.30 23.18
C SER A 324 7.63 12.96 24.40
N ALA A 325 7.02 12.76 25.56
CA ALA A 325 7.70 12.50 26.84
C ALA A 325 7.22 11.22 27.54
N ARG A 326 6.09 10.63 27.11
CA ARG A 326 5.58 9.35 27.65
C ARG A 326 5.73 8.23 26.63
N ALA A 327 5.79 7.00 27.11
CA ALA A 327 5.60 5.81 26.28
C ALA A 327 4.61 4.86 26.94
N ILE A 328 3.90 4.09 26.12
CA ILE A 328 2.89 3.14 26.55
C ILE A 328 3.33 1.75 26.12
N LEU A 329 3.45 0.88 27.10
CA LEU A 329 3.74 -0.54 26.94
C LEU A 329 2.44 -1.32 27.14
N GLU A 330 2.04 -2.07 26.13
CA GLU A 330 1.04 -3.12 26.25
C GLU A 330 1.73 -4.46 26.53
N LEU A 331 1.35 -5.07 27.64
CA LEU A 331 1.86 -6.35 28.10
C LEU A 331 0.68 -7.22 28.54
N ASP A 332 0.45 -8.32 27.81
CA ASP A 332 -0.60 -9.31 28.10
C ASP A 332 -2.01 -8.70 28.31
N GLY A 333 -2.35 -7.68 27.49
CA GLY A 333 -3.64 -6.99 27.54
C GLY A 333 -3.77 -5.93 28.63
N ALA A 334 -2.69 -5.61 29.36
CA ALA A 334 -2.61 -4.49 30.28
C ALA A 334 -1.70 -3.38 29.73
N LEU A 335 -2.03 -2.13 30.06
CA LEU A 335 -1.28 -0.94 29.66
C LEU A 335 -0.43 -0.42 30.81
N PHE A 336 0.82 -0.10 30.51
CA PHE A 336 1.78 0.50 31.43
C PHE A 336 2.32 1.79 30.84
N VAL A 337 2.37 2.82 31.68
CA VAL A 337 2.82 4.16 31.34
C VAL A 337 4.26 4.33 31.79
N TYR A 338 5.12 4.63 30.83
CA TYR A 338 6.44 5.18 31.07
C TYR A 338 6.38 6.71 31.05
N ASP A 339 6.90 7.38 32.08
CA ASP A 339 6.86 8.83 32.25
C ASP A 339 8.21 9.54 32.09
N GLY A 340 9.25 8.80 31.70
CA GLY A 340 10.64 9.29 31.63
C GLY A 340 11.52 8.86 32.80
N GLU A 341 10.93 8.27 33.84
CA GLU A 341 11.66 7.77 35.01
C GLU A 341 11.15 6.40 35.46
N THR A 342 9.83 6.24 35.57
CA THR A 342 9.15 5.08 36.12
C THR A 342 8.24 4.39 35.10
N LEU A 343 7.92 3.12 35.36
CA LEU A 343 6.94 2.35 34.61
C LEU A 343 5.81 1.96 35.57
N ALA A 344 4.63 2.56 35.37
CA ALA A 344 3.48 2.38 36.26
C ALA A 344 2.27 1.81 35.49
N PRO A 345 1.38 1.03 36.13
CA PRO A 345 0.13 0.62 35.50
C PRO A 345 -0.70 1.83 35.08
N SER A 346 -1.22 1.82 33.85
CA SER A 346 -2.21 2.80 33.40
C SER A 346 -3.44 2.79 34.31
N LYS A 347 -3.99 3.97 34.58
CA LYS A 347 -5.25 4.09 35.33
C LYS A 347 -6.46 3.56 34.54
N LEU A 348 -6.31 3.31 33.23
CA LEU A 348 -7.36 2.75 32.39
C LEU A 348 -7.51 1.23 32.54
N ASN A 349 -6.51 0.52 33.09
CA ASN A 349 -6.53 -0.95 33.21
C ASN A 349 -7.83 -1.54 33.80
N PRO A 350 -8.43 -0.99 34.87
CA PRO A 350 -9.69 -1.51 35.41
C PRO A 350 -10.89 -1.41 34.46
N ARG A 351 -10.79 -0.61 33.39
CA ARG A 351 -11.84 -0.39 32.39
C ARG A 351 -11.59 -1.13 31.08
N LEU A 352 -10.42 -1.74 30.90
CA LEU A 352 -10.08 -2.43 29.66
C LEU A 352 -10.88 -3.72 29.50
N SER A 353 -11.22 -4.04 28.26
CA SER A 353 -11.86 -5.30 27.88
C SER A 353 -11.12 -5.93 26.69
N PRO A 354 -11.13 -7.27 26.54
CA PRO A 354 -10.43 -7.93 25.45
C PRO A 354 -10.82 -7.38 24.07
N GLY A 355 -9.83 -7.14 23.22
CA GLY A 355 -10.04 -6.56 21.89
C GLY A 355 -10.03 -5.02 21.85
N PHE A 356 -9.64 -4.35 22.93
CA PHE A 356 -9.38 -2.90 22.89
C PHE A 356 -8.26 -2.55 21.90
N SER A 357 -8.29 -1.32 21.41
CA SER A 357 -7.21 -0.73 20.62
C SER A 357 -6.77 0.58 21.24
N TRP A 358 -5.52 0.96 21.05
CA TRP A 358 -4.94 2.13 21.70
C TRP A 358 -3.88 2.82 20.86
N ALA A 359 -3.68 4.10 21.14
CA ALA A 359 -2.55 4.88 20.69
C ALA A 359 -2.17 5.95 21.72
N ILE A 360 -0.95 6.46 21.60
CA ILE A 360 -0.50 7.66 22.30
C ILE A 360 -0.29 8.77 21.28
N ALA A 361 -0.79 9.96 21.57
CA ALA A 361 -0.60 11.12 20.71
C ALA A 361 0.67 11.92 21.09
N PRO A 362 1.12 12.84 20.23
CA PRO A 362 2.31 13.66 20.52
C PRO A 362 2.22 14.51 21.78
N ASP A 363 1.01 14.83 22.26
CA ASP A 363 0.77 15.55 23.51
C ASP A 363 0.87 14.64 24.76
N ASP A 364 1.26 13.38 24.58
CA ASP A 364 1.37 12.34 25.58
C ASP A 364 0.04 11.84 26.17
N THR A 365 -1.09 12.16 25.55
CA THR A 365 -2.38 11.59 25.95
C THR A 365 -2.51 10.16 25.40
N LEU A 366 -2.86 9.22 26.28
CA LEU A 366 -3.17 7.84 25.90
C LEU A 366 -4.66 7.74 25.58
N TYR A 367 -4.96 7.18 24.42
CA TYR A 367 -6.31 6.96 23.93
C TYR A 367 -6.59 5.47 23.80
N VAL A 368 -7.76 5.06 24.26
CA VAL A 368 -8.23 3.68 24.17
C VAL A 368 -9.64 3.65 23.59
N VAL A 369 -9.83 2.78 22.61
CA VAL A 369 -11.14 2.42 22.05
C VAL A 369 -11.48 1.03 22.55
N LEU A 370 -12.60 0.91 23.26
CA LEU A 370 -13.17 -0.37 23.67
C LEU A 370 -14.13 -0.91 22.61
N PRO A 371 -14.24 -2.24 22.46
CA PRO A 371 -15.25 -2.87 21.59
C PRO A 371 -16.69 -2.47 21.94
N THR A 372 -16.93 -2.03 23.17
CA THR A 372 -18.22 -1.63 23.74
C THR A 372 -18.69 -0.23 23.33
N LYS A 373 -18.12 0.37 22.28
CA LYS A 373 -18.39 1.76 21.85
C LYS A 373 -17.94 2.82 22.86
N THR A 374 -16.85 2.57 23.57
CA THR A 374 -16.35 3.52 24.58
C THR A 374 -15.00 4.05 24.16
N TRP A 375 -14.85 5.37 24.26
CA TRP A 375 -13.61 6.10 24.13
C TRP A 375 -13.10 6.49 25.51
N LEU A 376 -11.83 6.21 25.78
CA LEU A 376 -11.17 6.57 27.02
C LEU A 376 -9.90 7.37 26.72
N GLU A 377 -9.68 8.43 27.49
CA GLU A 377 -8.46 9.25 27.43
C GLU A 377 -7.78 9.23 28.79
N GLU A 378 -6.46 9.02 28.84
CA GLU A 378 -5.63 9.23 30.03
C GLU A 378 -4.59 10.32 29.73
N LYS A 379 -4.88 11.53 30.22
CA LYS A 379 -3.97 12.68 30.12
C LYS A 379 -2.72 12.46 30.97
N ARG A 380 -1.67 13.26 30.75
CA ARG A 380 -0.41 13.17 31.52
C ARG A 380 -0.58 13.31 33.04
N GLY A 381 -1.55 14.10 33.51
CA GLY A 381 -1.88 14.20 34.94
C GLY A 381 -2.62 12.98 35.51
N GLY A 382 -2.92 11.99 34.68
CA GLY A 382 -3.74 10.83 35.02
C GLY A 382 -5.21 11.17 35.23
N GLU A 383 -5.68 12.28 34.67
CA GLU A 383 -7.10 12.58 34.48
C GLU A 383 -7.65 11.64 33.41
N ILE A 384 -8.82 11.05 33.68
CA ILE A 384 -9.49 10.15 32.76
C ILE A 384 -10.75 10.81 32.23
N HIS A 385 -10.85 10.89 30.90
CA HIS A 385 -12.08 11.26 30.22
C HIS A 385 -12.70 10.02 29.56
N GLU A 386 -14.02 9.96 29.55
CA GLU A 386 -14.78 8.87 28.95
C GLU A 386 -15.90 9.47 28.10
N GLU A 387 -16.04 8.94 26.89
CA GLU A 387 -17.01 9.40 25.90
C GLU A 387 -17.58 8.18 25.15
N ALA A 388 -18.83 8.26 24.72
CA ALA A 388 -19.41 7.24 23.85
C ALA A 388 -18.94 7.44 22.40
N LEU A 389 -18.59 6.36 21.72
CA LEU A 389 -18.25 6.37 20.30
C LEU A 389 -19.52 6.34 19.44
N PRO A 390 -19.48 6.96 18.24
CA PRO A 390 -20.60 6.91 17.30
C PRO A 390 -20.93 5.48 16.84
N ALA A 391 -19.94 4.58 16.85
CA ALA A 391 -20.09 3.19 16.48
C ALA A 391 -19.07 2.29 17.19
N ALA A 392 -19.33 0.98 17.22
CA ALA A 392 -18.37 0.00 17.75
C ALA A 392 -17.29 -0.20 16.71
N GLY A 393 -16.03 -0.06 17.11
CA GLY A 393 -14.92 -0.03 16.16
C GLY A 393 -13.57 -0.14 16.82
N ALA A 394 -12.54 0.07 16.02
CA ALA A 394 -11.14 0.06 16.45
C ALA A 394 -10.42 1.32 15.95
N LEU A 395 -9.43 1.76 16.70
CA LEU A 395 -8.53 2.84 16.30
C LEU A 395 -7.64 2.38 15.13
N VAL A 396 -7.63 3.15 14.04
CA VAL A 396 -6.88 2.85 12.80
C VAL A 396 -5.83 3.90 12.43
N GLY A 397 -5.78 5.03 13.15
CA GLY A 397 -4.73 6.02 12.97
C GLY A 397 -4.88 7.24 13.87
N VAL A 398 -3.79 7.99 13.99
CA VAL A 398 -3.70 9.27 14.71
C VAL A 398 -3.00 10.29 13.82
N ASP A 399 -3.60 11.47 13.67
CA ASP A 399 -3.06 12.62 12.94
C ASP A 399 -2.93 13.83 13.86
N ARG A 400 -1.77 14.05 14.47
CA ARG A 400 -1.47 15.24 15.32
C ARG A 400 -2.58 15.61 16.32
N GLY A 401 -3.26 14.63 16.91
CA GLY A 401 -4.36 14.83 17.87
C GLY A 401 -5.77 14.64 17.29
N ALA A 402 -5.91 14.45 15.98
CA ALA A 402 -7.11 13.89 15.37
C ALA A 402 -7.05 12.36 15.37
N PHE A 403 -8.15 11.71 15.69
CA PHE A 403 -8.22 10.25 15.83
C PHE A 403 -9.12 9.63 14.80
N TRP A 404 -8.74 8.47 14.30
CA TRP A 404 -9.49 7.78 13.27
C TRP A 404 -9.91 6.42 13.78
N ILE A 405 -11.22 6.16 13.76
CA ILE A 405 -11.77 4.85 14.10
C ILE A 405 -12.45 4.26 12.88
N VAL A 406 -12.31 2.94 12.73
CA VAL A 406 -13.08 2.15 11.79
C VAL A 406 -14.13 1.37 12.55
N ALA A 407 -15.38 1.48 12.14
CA ALA A 407 -16.45 0.60 12.56
C ALA A 407 -16.70 -0.43 11.46
N PRO A 408 -16.62 -1.74 11.75
CA PRO A 408 -16.90 -2.78 10.77
C PRO A 408 -18.30 -2.64 10.17
N GLY A 409 -18.41 -2.87 8.87
CA GLY A 409 -19.71 -2.92 8.20
C GLY A 409 -20.62 -4.01 8.77
N LYS A 410 -21.95 -3.81 8.69
CA LYS A 410 -22.92 -4.81 9.16
C LYS A 410 -23.00 -5.99 8.18
N GLY A 411 -22.56 -7.17 8.62
CA GLY A 411 -22.58 -8.43 7.87
C GLY A 411 -21.62 -8.45 6.68
N ASP A 412 -21.61 -9.57 5.93
CA ASP A 412 -20.64 -9.85 4.86
C ASP A 412 -20.68 -8.88 3.65
N ARG A 413 -21.66 -7.96 3.63
CA ARG A 413 -21.87 -6.98 2.54
C ARG A 413 -21.70 -5.53 2.99
N GLY A 414 -21.50 -5.29 4.28
CA GLY A 414 -21.35 -3.93 4.80
C GLY A 414 -19.96 -3.40 4.54
N SER A 415 -19.85 -2.21 3.92
CA SER A 415 -18.60 -1.46 3.92
C SER A 415 -18.34 -0.91 5.32
N ASP A 416 -17.07 -0.79 5.67
CA ASP A 416 -16.64 -0.17 6.91
C ASP A 416 -17.04 1.31 6.95
N ALA A 417 -17.39 1.81 8.14
CA ALA A 417 -17.62 3.21 8.39
C ALA A 417 -16.39 3.83 9.05
N LEU A 418 -15.88 4.91 8.48
CA LEU A 418 -14.74 5.66 9.00
C LEU A 418 -15.25 6.88 9.77
N PHE A 419 -14.67 7.15 10.94
CA PHE A 419 -14.95 8.37 11.70
C PHE A 419 -13.65 9.05 12.07
N ARG A 420 -13.65 10.38 12.00
CA ARG A 420 -12.57 11.25 12.46
C ARG A 420 -13.04 11.97 13.71
N ARG A 421 -12.20 12.02 14.74
CA ARG A 421 -12.37 12.94 15.85
C ARG A 421 -11.54 14.17 15.60
N ASP A 422 -12.17 15.32 15.52
CA ASP A 422 -11.50 16.61 15.39
C ASP A 422 -12.13 17.63 16.34
N HIS A 423 -11.30 18.44 17.00
CA HIS A 423 -11.74 19.44 17.99
C HIS A 423 -12.75 18.93 19.03
N GLY A 424 -12.65 17.66 19.44
CA GLY A 424 -13.56 17.08 20.43
C GLY A 424 -14.80 16.39 19.86
N VAL A 425 -15.01 16.41 18.55
CA VAL A 425 -16.24 15.94 17.90
C VAL A 425 -15.95 14.79 16.95
N TRP A 426 -16.77 13.74 17.01
CA TRP A 426 -16.74 12.64 16.05
C TRP A 426 -17.57 12.95 14.82
N GLU A 427 -16.94 12.87 13.65
CA GLU A 427 -17.56 13.10 12.36
C GLU A 427 -17.43 11.86 11.47
N PRO A 428 -18.52 11.41 10.82
CA PRO A 428 -18.44 10.37 9.82
C PRO A 428 -17.68 10.86 8.58
N VAL A 429 -16.73 10.06 8.10
CA VAL A 429 -15.96 10.34 6.90
C VAL A 429 -16.40 9.38 5.80
N PRO A 430 -17.27 9.80 4.86
CA PRO A 430 -17.72 8.95 3.78
C PRO A 430 -16.53 8.46 2.93
N LEU A 431 -16.48 7.15 2.72
CA LEU A 431 -15.56 6.53 1.78
C LEU A 431 -16.15 6.67 0.36
N PRO A 432 -15.46 7.37 -0.56
CA PRO A 432 -15.93 7.48 -1.94
C PRO A 432 -16.00 6.11 -2.61
N GLU A 433 -16.84 5.98 -3.62
CA GLU A 433 -16.82 4.79 -4.47
C GLU A 433 -15.51 4.69 -5.24
N PRO A 434 -14.89 3.51 -5.34
CA PRO A 434 -13.69 3.31 -6.14
C PRO A 434 -14.00 3.56 -7.62
N PRO A 435 -13.26 4.45 -8.31
CA PRO A 435 -13.60 4.85 -9.67
C PRO A 435 -13.43 3.75 -10.70
N PHE A 436 -12.57 2.76 -10.45
CA PHE A 436 -12.33 1.65 -11.38
C PHE A 436 -13.03 0.36 -10.93
N GLY A 437 -13.78 0.41 -9.83
CA GLY A 437 -14.45 -0.76 -9.31
C GLY A 437 -15.69 -1.11 -10.12
N ASN A 438 -15.82 -2.39 -10.48
CA ASN A 438 -17.02 -2.85 -11.18
C ASN A 438 -18.25 -2.95 -10.24
N GLU A 439 -19.43 -3.19 -10.82
CA GLU A 439 -20.69 -3.27 -10.07
C GLU A 439 -20.78 -4.46 -9.10
N LEU A 440 -19.97 -5.49 -9.31
CA LEU A 440 -19.89 -6.70 -8.48
C LEU A 440 -18.80 -6.60 -7.41
N ARG A 441 -18.28 -5.40 -7.15
CA ARG A 441 -17.30 -5.17 -6.08
C ARG A 441 -17.86 -5.54 -4.71
N GLY A 442 -17.02 -6.12 -3.88
CA GLY A 442 -17.31 -6.36 -2.47
C GLY A 442 -17.25 -5.08 -1.64
N PRO A 443 -17.59 -5.18 -0.34
CA PRO A 443 -17.51 -4.07 0.60
C PRO A 443 -16.10 -3.48 0.70
N LEU A 444 -16.04 -2.20 1.06
CA LEU A 444 -14.81 -1.48 1.33
C LEU A 444 -14.36 -1.75 2.77
N HIS A 445 -13.11 -2.17 2.94
CA HIS A 445 -12.50 -2.43 4.24
C HIS A 445 -11.32 -1.50 4.48
N VAL A 446 -11.36 -0.71 5.56
CA VAL A 446 -10.26 0.21 5.91
C VAL A 446 -9.17 -0.59 6.60
N GLU A 447 -7.97 -0.59 6.04
CA GLU A 447 -6.81 -1.29 6.61
C GLU A 447 -5.93 -0.38 7.47
N GLY A 448 -6.01 0.94 7.28
CA GLY A 448 -5.25 1.89 8.08
C GLY A 448 -5.32 3.33 7.57
N VAL A 449 -4.93 4.24 8.45
CA VAL A 449 -4.87 5.68 8.18
C VAL A 449 -3.44 6.18 8.45
N ILE A 450 -2.88 6.92 7.50
CA ILE A 450 -1.53 7.46 7.55
C ILE A 450 -1.59 8.98 7.42
N ALA A 451 -1.13 9.68 8.45
CA ALA A 451 -0.97 11.13 8.41
C ALA A 451 0.43 11.49 7.90
N ALA A 452 0.54 12.05 6.69
CA ALA A 452 1.83 12.45 6.14
C ALA A 452 2.24 13.85 6.64
N ALA A 453 1.30 14.79 6.62
CA ALA A 453 1.43 16.18 7.04
C ALA A 453 0.08 16.68 7.60
N PRO A 454 0.01 17.86 8.27
CA PRO A 454 -1.26 18.45 8.69
C PRO A 454 -2.25 18.49 7.53
N ASP A 455 -3.47 18.01 7.79
CA ASP A 455 -4.57 17.95 6.82
C ASP A 455 -4.27 17.13 5.55
N ASP A 456 -3.22 16.30 5.58
CA ASP A 456 -2.80 15.44 4.49
C ASP A 456 -2.75 13.98 4.96
N VAL A 457 -3.94 13.38 4.96
CA VAL A 457 -4.20 12.04 5.48
C VAL A 457 -4.51 11.10 4.33
N TYR A 458 -3.94 9.90 4.42
CA TYR A 458 -4.12 8.82 3.47
C TYR A 458 -4.89 7.67 4.12
N VAL A 459 -5.91 7.17 3.45
CA VAL A 459 -6.71 6.03 3.92
C VAL A 459 -6.48 4.87 2.97
N ASN A 460 -5.95 3.76 3.50
CA ASN A 460 -5.75 2.53 2.75
C ASN A 460 -7.00 1.66 2.87
N VAL A 461 -7.60 1.33 1.72
CA VAL A 461 -8.85 0.57 1.65
C VAL A 461 -8.68 -0.65 0.75
N ARG A 462 -8.99 -1.82 1.29
CA ARG A 462 -9.05 -3.08 0.55
C ARG A 462 -10.48 -3.39 0.15
N ARG A 463 -10.64 -4.05 -0.99
CA ARG A 463 -11.88 -4.76 -1.36
C ARG A 463 -11.55 -6.01 -2.16
N VAL A 464 -12.57 -6.79 -2.47
CA VAL A 464 -12.46 -7.93 -3.37
C VAL A 464 -13.38 -7.69 -4.57
N GLU A 465 -12.89 -7.97 -5.77
CA GLU A 465 -13.69 -7.84 -6.99
C GLU A 465 -13.70 -9.13 -7.80
N LYS A 466 -14.81 -9.37 -8.50
CA LYS A 466 -14.90 -10.41 -9.52
C LYS A 466 -15.32 -9.79 -10.85
N GLY A 467 -14.34 -9.50 -11.70
CA GLY A 467 -14.56 -8.95 -13.04
C GLY A 467 -15.06 -9.98 -14.06
N TYR A 468 -15.38 -9.51 -15.27
CA TYR A 468 -15.80 -10.37 -16.37
C TYR A 468 -14.66 -11.31 -16.80
N GLY A 469 -14.94 -12.62 -16.89
CA GLY A 469 -13.95 -13.63 -17.27
C GLY A 469 -13.02 -14.08 -16.14
N TRP A 470 -13.27 -13.64 -14.91
CA TRP A 470 -12.43 -13.98 -13.77
C TRP A 470 -12.84 -15.31 -13.17
N LYS A 471 -11.86 -16.22 -13.02
CA LYS A 471 -12.07 -17.55 -12.43
C LYS A 471 -12.34 -17.49 -10.92
N ALA A 472 -11.74 -16.52 -10.23
CA ALA A 472 -11.91 -16.28 -8.81
C ALA A 472 -11.99 -14.77 -8.52
N PRO A 473 -12.62 -14.35 -7.40
CA PRO A 473 -12.49 -12.99 -6.91
C PRO A 473 -11.03 -12.66 -6.57
N GLU A 474 -10.59 -11.43 -6.83
CA GLU A 474 -9.22 -10.98 -6.59
C GLU A 474 -9.21 -9.72 -5.71
N PRO A 475 -8.18 -9.54 -4.87
CA PRO A 475 -8.09 -8.37 -4.00
C PRO A 475 -7.74 -7.11 -4.80
N PHE A 476 -8.35 -6.01 -4.39
CA PHE A 476 -8.13 -4.65 -4.90
C PHE A 476 -7.79 -3.74 -3.74
N ARG A 477 -7.09 -2.65 -4.06
CA ARG A 477 -6.75 -1.61 -3.11
C ARG A 477 -7.00 -0.24 -3.70
N ALA A 478 -7.62 0.62 -2.92
CA ALA A 478 -7.74 2.04 -3.18
C ALA A 478 -7.01 2.81 -2.09
N ILE A 479 -6.29 3.85 -2.47
CA ILE A 479 -5.71 4.82 -1.55
C ILE A 479 -6.48 6.12 -1.71
N TYR A 480 -7.12 6.57 -0.63
CA TYR A 480 -7.77 7.87 -0.56
C TYR A 480 -6.87 8.89 0.13
N ARG A 481 -7.06 10.16 -0.19
CA ARG A 481 -6.35 11.31 0.38
C ARG A 481 -7.32 12.43 0.71
N THR A 482 -7.08 13.19 1.77
CA THR A 482 -7.87 14.40 2.11
C THR A 482 -7.71 15.53 1.09
N LYS A 483 -6.55 15.62 0.42
CA LYS A 483 -6.32 16.56 -0.67
C LYS A 483 -6.73 15.97 -2.01
N ARG A 484 -7.48 16.75 -2.78
CA ARG A 484 -7.99 16.36 -4.10
C ARG A 484 -6.86 16.25 -5.12
N PRO A 485 -6.66 15.08 -5.76
CA PRO A 485 -5.72 14.97 -6.87
C PRO A 485 -6.34 15.56 -8.14
N ARG A 486 -5.47 15.97 -9.07
CA ARG A 486 -5.84 16.35 -10.43
C ARG A 486 -6.41 15.15 -11.20
N GLU A 487 -5.87 13.96 -10.96
CA GLU A 487 -6.25 12.73 -11.65
C GLU A 487 -6.12 11.53 -10.72
N VAL A 488 -7.05 10.58 -10.86
CA VAL A 488 -6.99 9.30 -10.16
C VAL A 488 -6.23 8.31 -11.02
N MET A 489 -5.23 7.67 -10.42
CA MET A 489 -4.34 6.77 -11.13
C MET A 489 -4.77 5.32 -10.99
N ARG A 490 -4.75 4.57 -12.09
CA ARG A 490 -5.00 3.14 -12.07
C ARG A 490 -3.72 2.34 -11.92
N CYS A 491 -3.71 1.37 -11.00
CA CYS A 491 -2.68 0.34 -10.89
C CYS A 491 -3.15 -0.95 -11.62
N ARG A 492 -2.32 -1.48 -12.53
CA ARG A 492 -2.68 -2.56 -13.48
C ARG A 492 -2.54 -3.98 -12.90
N ASP A 493 -3.32 -4.93 -13.46
CA ASP A 493 -3.22 -6.39 -13.26
C ASP A 493 -1.80 -6.91 -13.54
N THR A 494 -1.27 -7.73 -12.63
CA THR A 494 0.10 -8.28 -12.63
C THR A 494 0.25 -9.56 -13.45
N ARG A 495 -0.82 -10.08 -14.09
CA ARG A 495 -0.80 -11.37 -14.78
C ARG A 495 -0.36 -11.37 -16.24
N ASP A 496 -0.02 -10.22 -16.81
CA ASP A 496 0.67 -10.19 -18.11
C ASP A 496 2.09 -10.75 -17.93
N ASN A 497 2.25 -12.04 -18.23
CA ASN A 497 3.48 -12.84 -18.11
C ASN A 497 4.73 -12.29 -18.86
N GLY A 498 4.66 -11.10 -19.47
CA GLY A 498 5.74 -10.49 -20.24
C GLY A 498 6.33 -9.22 -19.63
N SER A 499 5.65 -8.55 -18.70
CA SER A 499 6.21 -7.42 -17.99
C SER A 499 5.44 -7.19 -16.70
N THR A 500 6.18 -7.24 -15.61
CA THR A 500 5.75 -6.81 -14.29
C THR A 500 5.20 -5.40 -14.39
N GLY A 501 4.06 -5.16 -13.74
CA GLY A 501 3.19 -4.01 -13.98
C GLY A 501 3.94 -2.68 -14.05
N ARG A 502 4.23 -2.23 -15.27
CA ARG A 502 4.82 -0.91 -15.51
C ARG A 502 3.76 0.14 -15.28
N GLY A 503 3.72 0.65 -14.05
CA GLY A 503 3.28 2.01 -13.77
C GLY A 503 1.79 2.24 -13.49
N LEU A 504 1.59 3.31 -12.74
CA LEU A 504 0.32 4.00 -12.59
C LEU A 504 -0.03 4.72 -13.90
N HIS A 505 -1.28 4.64 -14.34
CA HIS A 505 -1.72 5.30 -15.55
C HIS A 505 -3.11 5.93 -15.42
N PRO A 506 -3.39 7.00 -16.17
CA PRO A 506 -4.74 7.48 -16.42
C PRO A 506 -5.61 6.36 -16.96
N TRP A 507 -6.79 6.17 -16.37
CA TRP A 507 -7.80 5.25 -16.89
C TRP A 507 -9.19 5.87 -16.74
N PRO A 508 -10.11 5.64 -17.68
CA PRO A 508 -11.52 6.01 -17.51
C PRO A 508 -12.17 5.27 -16.33
N PRO A 509 -13.21 5.84 -15.70
CA PRO A 509 -13.93 5.17 -14.63
C PRO A 509 -14.74 3.99 -15.17
N ALA A 510 -15.19 3.10 -14.29
CA ALA A 510 -16.15 2.06 -14.64
C ALA A 510 -17.44 2.69 -15.19
N ALA A 511 -18.04 2.06 -16.22
CA ALA A 511 -19.27 2.58 -16.79
C ALA A 511 -20.48 2.28 -15.87
N ASP A 512 -21.16 3.34 -15.46
CA ASP A 512 -22.46 3.29 -14.79
C ASP A 512 -23.58 3.72 -15.74
N ALA A 513 -24.82 3.74 -15.25
CA ALA A 513 -26.00 4.13 -16.02
C ALA A 513 -25.96 5.58 -16.55
N THR A 514 -25.08 6.43 -16.02
CA THR A 514 -24.91 7.83 -16.47
C THR A 514 -23.90 7.95 -17.61
N CYS A 515 -23.20 6.87 -17.95
CA CYS A 515 -22.17 6.88 -18.96
C CYS A 515 -22.71 7.13 -20.37
N LYS A 516 -22.27 8.23 -20.99
CA LYS A 516 -22.64 8.61 -22.36
C LYS A 516 -21.85 7.89 -23.44
N THR A 517 -20.65 7.43 -23.11
CA THR A 517 -19.72 6.79 -24.05
C THR A 517 -19.17 5.50 -23.46
N PRO A 518 -20.00 4.43 -23.38
CA PRO A 518 -19.56 3.17 -22.84
C PRO A 518 -18.65 2.44 -23.83
N VAL A 519 -17.52 1.96 -23.32
CA VAL A 519 -16.49 1.26 -24.09
C VAL A 519 -16.18 -0.07 -23.41
N VAL A 520 -16.08 -1.13 -24.20
CA VAL A 520 -15.64 -2.45 -23.72
C VAL A 520 -14.18 -2.64 -24.10
N VAL A 521 -13.28 -2.64 -23.13
CA VAL A 521 -11.88 -3.00 -23.34
C VAL A 521 -11.79 -4.52 -23.30
N LEU A 522 -11.37 -5.13 -24.42
CA LEU A 522 -11.43 -6.58 -24.63
C LEU A 522 -10.08 -7.26 -24.42
N LEU A 523 -9.01 -6.61 -24.86
CA LEU A 523 -7.66 -7.15 -24.88
C LEU A 523 -6.66 -6.03 -24.63
N ALA A 524 -5.69 -6.30 -23.75
CA ALA A 524 -4.37 -5.73 -23.91
C ALA A 524 -3.61 -6.62 -24.89
N ASP A 525 -3.36 -6.11 -26.10
CA ASP A 525 -2.61 -6.84 -27.10
C ASP A 525 -1.12 -6.75 -26.74
N THR A 526 -0.62 -7.82 -26.14
CA THR A 526 0.81 -7.97 -25.84
C THR A 526 1.61 -8.35 -27.09
N THR A 527 0.96 -8.56 -28.23
CA THR A 527 1.67 -8.81 -29.49
C THR A 527 2.15 -7.49 -30.11
N PRO A 528 3.43 -7.37 -30.50
CA PRO A 528 3.97 -6.14 -31.11
C PRO A 528 3.30 -5.74 -32.43
N LYS A 529 2.51 -6.64 -33.04
CA LYS A 529 1.76 -6.43 -34.27
C LYS A 529 0.38 -7.07 -34.12
N PRO A 530 -0.63 -6.31 -33.68
CA PRO A 530 -1.99 -6.79 -33.57
C PRO A 530 -2.47 -7.42 -34.89
N PRO A 531 -3.18 -8.57 -34.86
CA PRO A 531 -3.75 -9.17 -36.06
C PRO A 531 -4.63 -8.16 -36.80
N LYS A 532 -4.51 -8.11 -38.14
CA LYS A 532 -5.29 -7.13 -38.92
C LYS A 532 -6.80 -7.35 -38.78
N ASP A 533 -7.26 -8.58 -38.59
CA ASP A 533 -8.67 -8.98 -38.66
C ASP A 533 -9.12 -9.91 -37.52
N TYR A 534 -8.34 -10.06 -36.44
CA TYR A 534 -8.66 -10.85 -35.24
C TYR A 534 -9.50 -12.12 -35.51
N PRO A 535 -8.97 -13.14 -36.20
CA PRO A 535 -9.75 -14.24 -36.76
C PRO A 535 -10.56 -15.05 -35.72
N SER A 536 -10.02 -15.22 -34.51
CA SER A 536 -10.75 -15.88 -33.40
C SER A 536 -11.95 -15.07 -32.93
N LEU A 537 -11.81 -13.74 -32.83
CA LEU A 537 -12.91 -12.83 -32.50
C LEU A 537 -13.96 -12.85 -33.61
N ARG A 538 -13.52 -12.79 -34.87
CA ARG A 538 -14.38 -12.88 -36.07
C ARG A 538 -15.22 -14.16 -36.09
N ALA A 539 -14.61 -15.30 -35.82
CA ALA A 539 -15.27 -16.60 -35.86
C ALA A 539 -16.34 -16.71 -34.77
N LYS A 540 -16.08 -16.20 -33.56
CA LYS A 540 -17.02 -16.32 -32.45
C LYS A 540 -18.16 -15.31 -32.49
N LEU A 541 -17.95 -14.11 -33.04
CA LEU A 541 -18.99 -13.09 -33.16
C LEU A 541 -19.97 -13.33 -34.31
N ARG A 542 -19.63 -14.17 -35.29
CA ARG A 542 -20.49 -14.38 -36.47
C ARG A 542 -21.87 -14.91 -36.05
N GLY A 543 -22.92 -14.24 -36.51
CA GLY A 543 -24.30 -14.62 -36.18
C GLY A 543 -24.71 -14.33 -34.73
N LYS A 544 -24.07 -13.34 -34.09
CA LYS A 544 -24.40 -12.86 -32.74
C LYS A 544 -25.14 -11.52 -32.76
N GLN A 545 -26.19 -11.42 -33.56
CA GLN A 545 -26.95 -10.18 -33.75
C GLN A 545 -27.54 -9.61 -32.44
N GLU A 546 -27.68 -10.43 -31.39
CA GLU A 546 -28.07 -9.96 -30.06
C GLU A 546 -27.10 -8.90 -29.48
N LEU A 547 -25.84 -8.87 -29.95
CA LEU A 547 -24.82 -7.89 -29.58
C LEU A 547 -24.86 -6.61 -30.43
N GLY A 548 -25.62 -6.62 -31.53
CA GLY A 548 -25.74 -5.54 -32.51
C GLY A 548 -25.48 -6.02 -33.94
N ASP A 549 -26.06 -5.34 -34.94
CA ASP A 549 -25.84 -5.68 -36.36
C ASP A 549 -24.42 -5.34 -36.82
N THR A 550 -23.86 -4.27 -36.26
CA THR A 550 -22.49 -3.81 -36.48
C THR A 550 -21.82 -3.48 -35.16
N ILE A 551 -20.54 -3.84 -35.02
CA ILE A 551 -19.72 -3.51 -33.85
C ILE A 551 -18.51 -2.70 -34.32
N THR A 552 -18.34 -1.48 -33.79
CA THR A 552 -17.16 -0.67 -34.06
C THR A 552 -16.06 -0.99 -33.06
N PHE A 553 -14.93 -1.45 -33.57
CA PHE A 553 -13.72 -1.71 -32.81
C PHE A 553 -12.73 -0.58 -32.98
N VAL A 554 -12.03 -0.28 -31.89
CA VAL A 554 -10.95 0.71 -31.83
C VAL A 554 -9.72 0.05 -31.23
N SER A 555 -8.62 0.11 -31.96
CA SER A 555 -7.30 -0.10 -31.37
C SER A 555 -6.80 1.25 -30.87
N PHE A 556 -6.18 1.27 -29.69
CA PHE A 556 -5.62 2.48 -29.10
C PHE A 556 -4.38 2.15 -28.29
N ASP A 557 -3.48 3.12 -28.16
CA ASP A 557 -2.33 2.97 -27.27
C ASP A 557 -2.69 3.50 -25.88
N ALA A 558 -2.35 2.71 -24.85
CA ALA A 558 -2.28 3.19 -23.49
C ALA A 558 -0.91 2.83 -22.92
N ARG A 559 0.03 3.79 -23.01
CA ARG A 559 1.43 3.71 -22.53
C ARG A 559 2.25 2.60 -23.16
N GLY A 560 2.27 2.54 -24.48
CA GLY A 560 3.04 1.57 -25.24
C GLY A 560 2.43 0.17 -25.22
N THR A 561 1.25 0.00 -24.62
CA THR A 561 0.44 -1.20 -24.79
C THR A 561 -0.67 -0.90 -25.79
N SER A 562 -0.69 -1.66 -26.88
CA SER A 562 -1.81 -1.63 -27.82
C SER A 562 -3.00 -2.34 -27.17
N ASN A 563 -4.13 -1.67 -27.09
CA ASN A 563 -5.37 -2.23 -26.56
C ASN A 563 -6.41 -2.33 -27.67
N LEU A 564 -7.28 -3.33 -27.60
CA LEU A 564 -8.47 -3.43 -28.43
C LEU A 564 -9.70 -3.19 -27.57
N ALA A 565 -10.54 -2.24 -28.00
CA ALA A 565 -11.84 -2.01 -27.42
C ALA A 565 -12.95 -2.02 -28.47
N ALA A 566 -14.18 -2.19 -28.01
CA ALA A 566 -15.39 -2.02 -28.79
C ALA A 566 -16.21 -0.86 -28.24
N LEU A 567 -16.69 0.01 -29.14
CA LEU A 567 -17.64 1.05 -28.80
C LEU A 567 -19.03 0.43 -28.68
N ALA A 568 -19.75 0.78 -27.62
CA ALA A 568 -21.11 0.32 -27.40
C ALA A 568 -22.08 1.51 -27.39
N PRO A 569 -23.31 1.35 -27.89
CA PRO A 569 -24.31 2.41 -27.86
C PRO A 569 -24.91 2.60 -26.46
N THR A 570 -24.90 1.56 -25.63
CA THR A 570 -25.40 1.58 -24.25
C THR A 570 -24.54 0.73 -23.34
N VAL A 571 -24.65 0.98 -22.03
CA VAL A 571 -23.93 0.23 -20.99
C VAL A 571 -24.38 -1.24 -20.97
N GLU A 572 -25.66 -1.52 -21.20
CA GLU A 572 -26.19 -2.88 -21.26
C GLU A 572 -25.59 -3.67 -22.43
N LYS A 573 -25.48 -3.05 -23.61
CA LYS A 573 -24.81 -3.67 -24.77
C LYS A 573 -23.33 -3.87 -24.51
N ALA A 574 -22.68 -2.93 -23.82
CA ALA A 574 -21.30 -3.06 -23.40
C ALA A 574 -21.09 -4.26 -22.46
N ARG A 575 -21.94 -4.42 -21.45
CA ARG A 575 -21.91 -5.55 -20.50
C ARG A 575 -22.21 -6.90 -21.16
N ALA A 576 -23.15 -6.92 -22.10
CA ALA A 576 -23.46 -8.11 -22.90
C ALA A 576 -22.25 -8.54 -23.73
N LEU A 577 -21.59 -7.59 -24.40
CA LEU A 577 -20.38 -7.86 -25.17
C LEU A 577 -19.21 -8.29 -24.29
N ALA A 578 -19.00 -7.65 -23.13
CA ALA A 578 -17.98 -8.06 -22.16
C ALA A 578 -18.22 -9.50 -21.67
N THR A 579 -19.46 -9.84 -21.30
CA THR A 579 -19.85 -11.19 -20.88
C THR A 579 -19.62 -12.21 -21.99
N PHE A 580 -19.99 -11.88 -23.23
CA PHE A 580 -19.75 -12.72 -24.39
C PHE A 580 -18.26 -12.94 -24.60
N ALA A 581 -17.47 -11.87 -24.65
CA ALA A 581 -16.03 -11.93 -24.88
C ALA A 581 -15.33 -12.76 -23.79
N SER A 582 -15.70 -12.58 -22.54
CA SER A 582 -15.17 -13.36 -21.43
C SER A 582 -15.49 -14.85 -21.53
N LYS A 583 -16.71 -15.24 -21.90
CA LYS A 583 -17.10 -16.66 -22.01
C LYS A 583 -16.58 -17.31 -23.29
N ALA A 584 -16.70 -16.60 -24.40
CA ALA A 584 -16.37 -17.13 -25.72
C ALA A 584 -14.86 -17.10 -25.96
N LEU A 585 -14.15 -16.08 -25.50
CA LEU A 585 -12.74 -15.86 -25.85
C LEU A 585 -11.78 -16.02 -24.66
N ASP A 586 -12.29 -16.36 -23.47
CA ASP A 586 -11.51 -16.47 -22.22
C ASP A 586 -10.76 -15.17 -21.87
N LEU A 587 -11.43 -14.02 -22.05
CA LEU A 587 -10.86 -12.69 -21.87
C LEU A 587 -11.30 -12.02 -20.58
N ARG A 588 -10.40 -11.23 -19.99
CA ARG A 588 -10.71 -10.30 -18.89
C ARG A 588 -11.17 -8.97 -19.47
N ALA A 589 -12.45 -8.88 -19.79
CA ALA A 589 -13.04 -7.68 -20.36
C ALA A 589 -13.37 -6.65 -19.27
N GLU A 590 -13.32 -5.38 -19.63
CA GLU A 590 -13.69 -4.25 -18.76
C GLU A 590 -14.68 -3.33 -19.47
N VAL A 591 -15.62 -2.79 -18.71
CA VAL A 591 -16.61 -1.83 -19.22
C VAL A 591 -16.33 -0.48 -18.57
N VAL A 592 -15.92 0.49 -19.38
CA VAL A 592 -15.43 1.79 -18.91
C VAL A 592 -16.18 2.93 -19.59
N CYS A 593 -16.15 4.11 -18.96
CA CYS A 593 -16.76 5.31 -19.51
C CYS A 593 -15.73 6.30 -20.04
N GLY A 594 -15.63 6.44 -21.35
CA GLY A 594 -14.72 7.40 -21.97
C GLY A 594 -14.56 7.15 -23.46
N VAL A 595 -13.75 7.97 -24.12
CA VAL A 595 -13.46 7.88 -25.55
C VAL A 595 -11.96 7.68 -25.73
N PRO A 596 -11.50 6.46 -26.09
CA PRO A 596 -10.09 6.25 -26.38
C PRO A 596 -9.69 7.05 -27.62
N THR A 597 -8.45 7.50 -27.69
CA THR A 597 -7.88 8.06 -28.92
C THR A 597 -7.43 6.91 -29.82
N PRO A 598 -8.14 6.61 -30.92
CA PRO A 598 -7.87 5.41 -31.70
C PRO A 598 -6.59 5.57 -32.52
N THR A 599 -5.76 4.53 -32.52
CA THR A 599 -4.71 4.33 -33.53
C THR A 599 -5.25 3.69 -34.79
N ARG A 600 -6.37 2.94 -34.66
CA ARG A 600 -7.11 2.33 -35.77
C ARG A 600 -8.56 2.12 -35.38
N THR A 601 -9.47 2.38 -36.30
CA THR A 601 -10.90 2.09 -36.15
C THR A 601 -11.33 1.14 -37.26
N PHE A 602 -12.20 0.18 -36.96
CA PHE A 602 -12.76 -0.73 -37.95
C PHE A 602 -14.11 -1.26 -37.49
N THR A 603 -14.98 -1.59 -38.44
CA THR A 603 -16.35 -2.03 -38.15
C THR A 603 -16.53 -3.49 -38.53
N TYR A 604 -17.16 -4.26 -37.66
CA TYR A 604 -17.52 -5.65 -37.91
C TYR A 604 -19.01 -5.77 -38.24
N ASP A 605 -19.32 -6.33 -39.41
CA ASP A 605 -20.68 -6.74 -39.76
C ASP A 605 -20.93 -8.13 -39.17
N VAL A 606 -21.81 -8.19 -38.16
CA VAL A 606 -22.09 -9.41 -37.38
C VAL A 606 -22.82 -10.46 -38.22
N THR A 607 -23.59 -10.01 -39.20
CA THR A 607 -24.37 -10.87 -40.09
C THR A 607 -23.49 -11.49 -41.17
N LYS A 608 -22.65 -10.68 -41.83
CA LYS A 608 -21.74 -11.14 -42.88
C LYS A 608 -20.48 -11.81 -42.32
N GLY A 609 -20.14 -11.52 -41.07
CA GLY A 609 -18.93 -12.01 -40.43
C GLY A 609 -17.65 -11.38 -40.99
N THR A 610 -17.72 -10.13 -41.46
CA THR A 610 -16.64 -9.44 -42.18
C THR A 610 -16.28 -8.12 -41.52
N PHE A 611 -15.00 -7.74 -41.57
CA PHE A 611 -14.53 -6.42 -41.15
C PHE A 611 -14.50 -5.45 -42.33
N ALA A 612 -14.95 -4.22 -42.10
CA ALA A 612 -14.71 -3.05 -42.92
C ALA A 612 -13.66 -2.18 -42.22
N PHE A 613 -12.58 -1.86 -42.93
CA PHE A 613 -11.43 -1.10 -42.42
C PHE A 613 -11.46 0.34 -42.88
#